data_AF-A0A915YCZ5-F1
#
_entry.id   AF-A0A915YCZ5-F1
#
_cell.length_a   1.000
_cell.length_b   1.000
_cell.length_c   1.000
_cell.angle_alpha   90.00
_cell.angle_beta   90.00
_cell.angle_gamma   90.00
#
_symmetry.space_group_name_H-M   'P 1'
#
loop_
_entity.id
_entity.type
_entity.pdbx_description
1 polymer ?
#
loop_
_entity_poly.entity_id
_entity_poly.type
_entity_poly.pdbx_seq_one_letter_code
_entity_poly.pdbx_strand_id
1 'polypeptide(L)'
;MIATQSLILMHLLQRLVIFLMLIQFATACKNLKKMLPEGPALTEKERQETLAQPKHNIDYKGAPLVQFPILPLQVWAATYELDLILVSQNPDWNMHEYAKLETPDGDLWVMKDAEEGSLDQYIVTDLANVDAWLPELPVVRKSYPVKVVDNSTNKMLDMSFSYENIKGQKVEAWYQGKRPKTALKKKNGSTMGHSRNQLLVALDLPYRDFGKKAGISYDGKPYKMNKLLGLVPFQMALTQTQGGASSGVFEMAVRDEGILTTAHPAQGKPTIQDWTVQVLDDKTIVQQKNNFRTLCYEFEGTESLALKVAYVQQWNKKEKGVRLEFSPALPDLRRPFDGAYTSTFVMDIAGQNNNATGTVTASWKEGKAQLIVNPTQPWWVVDRPMKTSIDYQEGKALIEIEMLPDPTK
;
A
#
# COMPACT_ATOMS: atom_id res chain seq x y z
N MET A 1 61.02 -3.31 -26.46
CA MET A 1 59.86 -2.43 -26.74
C MET A 1 58.53 -3.18 -26.73
N ILE A 2 58.41 -4.35 -27.36
CA ILE A 2 57.14 -5.12 -27.42
C ILE A 2 56.71 -5.68 -26.04
N ALA A 3 57.67 -6.17 -25.23
CA ALA A 3 57.36 -6.72 -23.90
C ALA A 3 56.79 -5.69 -22.91
N THR A 4 57.27 -4.44 -22.98
CA THR A 4 56.80 -3.35 -22.11
C THR A 4 55.38 -2.89 -22.46
N GLN A 5 55.01 -2.90 -23.75
CA GLN A 5 53.65 -2.58 -24.18
C GLN A 5 52.64 -3.66 -23.75
N SER A 6 53.02 -4.94 -23.79
CA SER A 6 52.17 -6.04 -23.34
C SER A 6 51.87 -5.97 -21.83
N LEU A 7 52.85 -5.56 -21.02
CA LEU A 7 52.67 -5.45 -19.56
C LEU A 7 51.73 -4.29 -19.19
N ILE A 8 51.85 -3.15 -19.89
CA ILE A 8 50.97 -1.99 -19.71
C ILE A 8 49.53 -2.33 -20.11
N LEU A 9 49.34 -3.03 -21.24
CA LEU A 9 48.02 -3.47 -21.69
C LEU A 9 47.38 -4.46 -20.71
N MET A 10 48.15 -5.40 -20.17
CA MET A 10 47.66 -6.36 -19.18
C MET A 10 47.24 -5.66 -17.87
N HIS A 11 48.01 -4.68 -17.40
CA HIS A 11 47.63 -3.89 -16.22
C HIS A 11 46.42 -2.98 -16.46
N LEU A 12 46.28 -2.38 -17.65
CA LEU A 12 45.09 -1.60 -18.01
C LEU A 12 43.84 -2.49 -18.08
N LEU A 13 43.94 -3.68 -18.67
CA LEU A 13 42.85 -4.65 -18.73
C LEU A 13 42.44 -5.14 -17.34
N GLN A 14 43.41 -5.46 -16.48
CA GLN A 14 43.15 -5.85 -15.10
C GLN A 14 42.47 -4.74 -14.30
N ARG A 15 42.93 -3.49 -14.43
CA ARG A 15 42.30 -2.32 -13.79
C ARG A 15 40.88 -2.07 -14.29
N LEU A 16 40.65 -2.22 -15.60
CA LEU A 16 39.31 -2.09 -16.20
C LEU A 16 38.36 -3.16 -15.68
N VAL A 17 38.81 -4.42 -15.59
CA VAL A 17 38.02 -5.53 -15.06
C VAL A 17 37.68 -5.33 -13.58
N ILE A 18 38.64 -4.88 -12.76
CA ILE A 18 38.39 -4.53 -11.35
C ILE A 18 37.40 -3.37 -11.25
N PHE A 19 37.55 -2.32 -12.06
CA PHE A 19 36.65 -1.17 -12.06
C PHE A 19 35.22 -1.55 -12.47
N LEU A 20 35.05 -2.39 -13.50
CA LEU A 20 33.75 -2.90 -13.92
C LEU A 20 33.10 -3.77 -12.84
N MET A 21 33.87 -4.64 -12.17
CA MET A 21 33.38 -5.40 -11.02
C MET A 21 32.97 -4.50 -9.84
N LEU A 22 33.73 -3.45 -9.55
CA LEU A 22 33.40 -2.48 -8.50
C LEU A 22 32.13 -1.68 -8.83
N ILE A 23 31.92 -1.29 -10.09
CA ILE A 23 30.68 -0.65 -10.53
C ILE A 23 29.50 -1.61 -10.36
N GLN A 24 29.64 -2.85 -10.82
CA GLN A 24 28.59 -3.87 -10.65
C GLN A 24 28.28 -4.10 -9.16
N PHE A 25 29.31 -4.16 -8.31
CA PHE A 25 29.16 -4.30 -6.86
C PHE A 25 28.46 -3.08 -6.23
N ALA A 26 28.82 -1.85 -6.62
CA ALA A 26 28.18 -0.64 -6.13
C ALA A 26 26.70 -0.56 -6.56
N THR A 27 26.37 -0.95 -7.79
CA THR A 27 24.97 -1.02 -8.26
C THR A 27 24.17 -2.13 -7.57
N ALA A 28 24.81 -3.28 -7.33
CA ALA A 28 24.26 -4.39 -6.55
C ALA A 28 23.92 -3.96 -5.11
N CYS A 29 24.82 -3.26 -4.43
CA CYS A 29 24.59 -2.75 -3.08
C CYS A 29 23.45 -1.72 -3.00
N LYS A 30 23.31 -0.83 -4.00
CA LYS A 30 22.19 0.11 -4.07
C LYS A 30 20.84 -0.62 -4.22
N ASN A 31 20.78 -1.64 -5.08
CA ASN A 31 19.56 -2.42 -5.26
C ASN A 31 19.23 -3.27 -4.03
N LEU A 32 20.24 -3.82 -3.35
CA LEU A 32 20.04 -4.58 -2.11
C LEU A 32 19.46 -3.72 -0.98
N LYS A 33 19.91 -2.45 -0.87
CA LYS A 33 19.35 -1.51 0.12
C LYS A 33 17.85 -1.33 -0.06
N LYS A 34 17.36 -1.34 -1.31
CA LYS A 34 15.92 -1.20 -1.59
C LYS A 34 15.06 -2.36 -1.08
N MET A 35 15.67 -3.48 -0.70
CA MET A 35 14.97 -4.72 -0.36
C MET A 35 15.03 -5.07 1.13
N LEU A 36 15.87 -4.36 1.89
CA LEU A 36 16.06 -4.64 3.30
C LEU A 36 15.15 -3.72 4.12
N PRO A 37 14.42 -4.26 5.11
CA PRO A 37 13.65 -3.43 6.02
C PRO A 37 14.53 -2.38 6.72
N GLU A 38 13.99 -1.17 6.81
CA GLU A 38 14.61 -0.05 7.51
C GLU A 38 14.01 0.16 8.91
N GLY A 39 14.55 1.12 9.62
CA GLY A 39 14.01 1.54 10.91
C GLY A 39 12.73 2.38 10.72
N PRO A 40 12.20 2.94 11.82
CA PRO A 40 11.12 3.91 11.74
C PRO A 40 11.58 5.16 10.98
N ALA A 41 10.64 5.82 10.29
CA ALA A 41 10.84 7.09 9.58
C ALA A 41 11.08 8.26 10.54
N LEU A 42 10.57 8.16 11.77
CA LEU A 42 10.77 9.15 12.83
C LEU A 42 11.26 8.45 14.09
N THR A 43 12.16 9.11 14.82
CA THR A 43 12.42 8.79 16.22
C THR A 43 11.19 9.12 17.08
N GLU A 44 11.12 8.58 18.30
CA GLU A 44 10.02 8.86 19.21
C GLU A 44 9.91 10.37 19.52
N LYS A 45 11.04 11.04 19.73
CA LYS A 45 11.08 12.49 19.97
C LYS A 45 10.51 13.27 18.78
N GLU A 46 10.97 12.99 17.57
CA GLU A 46 10.48 13.66 16.35
C GLU A 46 8.99 13.40 16.13
N ARG A 47 8.50 12.20 16.47
CA ARG A 47 7.06 11.89 16.42
C ARG A 47 6.28 12.79 17.38
N GLN A 48 6.70 12.89 18.64
CA GLN A 48 6.00 13.72 19.63
C GLN A 48 5.99 15.20 19.21
N GLU A 49 7.11 15.72 18.72
CA GLU A 49 7.20 17.08 18.19
C GLU A 49 6.29 17.28 16.97
N THR A 50 6.26 16.29 16.07
CA THR A 50 5.39 16.30 14.89
C THR A 50 3.91 16.31 15.27
N LEU A 51 3.51 15.51 16.26
CA LEU A 51 2.11 15.38 16.65
C LEU A 51 1.62 16.49 17.59
N ALA A 52 2.52 17.27 18.19
CA ALA A 52 2.22 18.39 19.08
C ALA A 52 2.00 19.75 18.36
N GLN A 53 1.83 19.76 17.04
CA GLN A 53 1.62 21.01 16.29
C GLN A 53 0.28 21.69 16.67
N PRO A 54 0.26 23.03 16.81
CA PRO A 54 -0.93 23.77 17.23
C PRO A 54 -2.02 23.78 16.16
N LYS A 55 -3.29 23.84 16.56
CA LYS A 55 -4.43 23.85 15.62
C LYS A 55 -4.30 24.96 14.56
N HIS A 56 -4.78 24.65 13.35
CA HIS A 56 -4.94 25.66 12.30
C HIS A 56 -5.92 26.75 12.74
N ASN A 57 -5.60 28.01 12.45
CA ASN A 57 -6.54 29.12 12.56
C ASN A 57 -7.16 29.37 11.17
N ILE A 58 -8.39 28.89 10.97
CA ILE A 58 -9.03 28.84 9.66
C ILE A 58 -10.19 29.83 9.60
N ASP A 59 -10.19 30.66 8.57
CA ASP A 59 -11.28 31.58 8.27
C ASP A 59 -12.23 30.96 7.23
N TYR A 60 -13.26 30.28 7.73
CA TYR A 60 -14.30 29.67 6.89
C TYR A 60 -15.26 30.73 6.35
N LYS A 61 -15.52 30.68 5.04
CA LYS A 61 -16.28 31.69 4.30
C LYS A 61 -17.78 31.40 4.17
N GLY A 62 -18.26 30.31 4.75
CA GLY A 62 -19.67 29.95 4.63
C GLY A 62 -20.10 28.73 5.43
N ALA A 63 -21.36 28.38 5.23
CA ALA A 63 -21.95 27.15 5.74
C ALA A 63 -21.33 25.91 5.05
N PRO A 64 -21.43 24.72 5.66
CA PRO A 64 -21.07 23.47 5.00
C PRO A 64 -21.86 23.27 3.69
N LEU A 65 -21.20 22.87 2.62
CA LEU A 65 -21.83 22.52 1.34
C LEU A 65 -22.54 21.16 1.38
N VAL A 66 -22.18 20.31 2.34
CA VAL A 66 -22.85 19.05 2.65
C VAL A 66 -22.96 18.87 4.17
N GLN A 67 -23.96 18.13 4.63
CA GLN A 67 -24.24 17.94 6.07
C GLN A 67 -23.49 16.77 6.71
N PHE A 68 -22.80 15.94 5.91
CA PHE A 68 -22.05 14.79 6.37
C PHE A 68 -20.54 15.05 6.34
N PRO A 69 -19.73 14.37 7.18
CA PRO A 69 -18.27 14.50 7.17
C PRO A 69 -17.68 14.07 5.82
N ILE A 70 -16.59 14.72 5.38
CA ILE A 70 -15.89 14.36 4.13
C ILE A 70 -14.71 13.43 4.43
N LEU A 71 -14.59 12.35 3.65
CA LEU A 71 -13.46 11.43 3.70
C LEU A 71 -12.51 11.75 2.53
N PRO A 72 -11.44 12.55 2.73
CA PRO A 72 -10.60 13.01 1.62
C PRO A 72 -9.53 12.01 1.18
N LEU A 73 -9.42 10.87 1.88
CA LEU A 73 -8.49 9.80 1.62
C LEU A 73 -9.22 8.48 1.78
N GLN A 74 -8.80 7.46 1.04
CA GLN A 74 -9.28 6.10 1.18
C GLN A 74 -8.22 5.24 1.87
N VAL A 75 -8.31 5.10 3.20
CA VAL A 75 -7.36 4.24 3.92
C VAL A 75 -7.67 2.77 3.75
N TRP A 76 -6.63 1.94 3.66
CA TRP A 76 -6.74 0.50 3.49
C TRP A 76 -5.65 -0.22 4.26
N ALA A 77 -5.91 -1.47 4.66
CA ALA A 77 -4.87 -2.35 5.17
C ALA A 77 -5.23 -3.83 4.96
N ALA A 78 -4.20 -4.64 4.77
CA ALA A 78 -4.29 -6.10 4.72
C ALA A 78 -3.09 -6.71 5.44
N THR A 79 -3.37 -7.65 6.35
CA THR A 79 -2.37 -8.49 7.02
C THR A 79 -2.41 -9.88 6.41
N TYR A 80 -1.23 -10.36 6.04
CA TYR A 80 -1.00 -11.65 5.42
C TYR A 80 -0.25 -12.55 6.39
N GLU A 81 -0.88 -13.65 6.80
CA GLU A 81 -0.26 -14.64 7.71
C GLU A 81 0.93 -15.33 7.06
N LEU A 82 0.82 -15.53 5.75
CA LEU A 82 1.87 -16.05 4.91
C LEU A 82 1.80 -15.35 3.57
N ASP A 83 2.93 -14.82 3.12
CA ASP A 83 3.07 -14.30 1.76
C ASP A 83 4.31 -14.90 1.12
N LEU A 84 4.12 -15.63 0.03
CA LEU A 84 5.21 -16.25 -0.73
C LEU A 84 5.52 -15.38 -1.93
N ILE A 85 6.73 -14.83 -1.99
CA ILE A 85 7.17 -14.01 -3.11
C ILE A 85 8.06 -14.83 -4.03
N LEU A 86 7.75 -14.82 -5.32
CA LEU A 86 8.56 -15.36 -6.41
C LEU A 86 8.82 -14.25 -7.44
N VAL A 87 10.08 -14.06 -7.81
CA VAL A 87 10.43 -13.17 -8.94
C VAL A 87 11.04 -14.04 -10.03
N SER A 88 10.39 -14.07 -11.19
CA SER A 88 10.77 -14.93 -12.31
C SER A 88 11.43 -14.12 -13.44
N GLN A 89 11.91 -14.81 -14.47
CA GLN A 89 12.39 -14.21 -15.73
C GLN A 89 11.29 -14.20 -16.80
N ASN A 90 10.02 -14.15 -16.39
CA ASN A 90 8.91 -13.97 -17.32
C ASN A 90 8.99 -12.55 -17.92
N PRO A 91 8.82 -12.39 -19.25
CA PRO A 91 8.87 -11.07 -19.89
C PRO A 91 7.67 -10.16 -19.57
N ASP A 92 6.53 -10.74 -19.20
CA ASP A 92 5.27 -10.02 -18.99
C ASP A 92 4.99 -9.72 -17.51
N TRP A 93 5.65 -10.45 -16.61
CA TRP A 93 5.37 -10.44 -15.18
C TRP A 93 6.65 -10.34 -14.36
N ASN A 94 6.71 -9.37 -13.46
CA ASN A 94 7.85 -9.10 -12.60
C ASN A 94 7.87 -10.01 -11.36
N MET A 95 6.76 -10.00 -10.62
CA MET A 95 6.66 -10.59 -9.28
C MET A 95 5.33 -11.30 -9.11
N HIS A 96 5.37 -12.42 -8.38
CA HIS A 96 4.22 -13.24 -8.05
C HIS A 96 4.19 -13.40 -6.53
N GLU A 97 3.08 -13.02 -5.91
CA GLU A 97 2.86 -13.17 -4.49
C GLU A 97 1.68 -14.11 -4.24
N TYR A 98 1.87 -15.12 -3.40
CA TYR A 98 0.84 -16.08 -3.00
C TYR A 98 0.54 -15.83 -1.53
N ALA A 99 -0.53 -15.09 -1.30
CA ALA A 99 -0.78 -14.49 -0.01
C ALA A 99 -2.01 -15.11 0.66
N LYS A 100 -1.81 -15.54 1.91
CA LYS A 100 -2.85 -16.11 2.76
C LYS A 100 -3.32 -15.05 3.75
N LEU A 101 -4.62 -14.79 3.73
CA LEU A 101 -5.30 -13.94 4.69
C LEU A 101 -6.27 -14.77 5.52
N GLU A 102 -6.39 -14.45 6.80
CA GLU A 102 -7.47 -14.99 7.64
C GLU A 102 -8.72 -14.12 7.48
N THR A 103 -9.86 -14.75 7.21
CA THR A 103 -11.18 -14.11 7.16
C THR A 103 -12.13 -14.80 8.14
N PRO A 104 -13.26 -14.19 8.53
CA PRO A 104 -14.23 -14.86 9.39
C PRO A 104 -14.77 -16.17 8.81
N ASP A 105 -14.79 -16.29 7.48
CA ASP A 105 -15.29 -17.45 6.75
C ASP A 105 -14.19 -18.51 6.50
N GLY A 106 -12.97 -18.27 6.98
CA GLY A 106 -11.81 -19.14 6.83
C GLY A 106 -10.64 -18.48 6.11
N ASP A 107 -9.66 -19.29 5.74
CA ASP A 107 -8.48 -18.83 5.03
C ASP A 107 -8.82 -18.43 3.58
N LEU A 108 -8.41 -17.23 3.19
CA LEU A 108 -8.50 -16.74 1.82
C LEU A 108 -7.11 -16.69 1.21
N TRP A 109 -6.97 -17.34 0.05
CA TRP A 109 -5.75 -17.24 -0.76
C TRP A 109 -5.93 -16.23 -1.88
N VAL A 110 -4.97 -15.31 -2.00
CA VAL A 110 -4.92 -14.27 -3.00
C VAL A 110 -3.63 -14.41 -3.80
N MET A 111 -3.78 -14.53 -5.11
CA MET A 111 -2.68 -14.54 -6.08
C MET A 111 -2.49 -13.12 -6.57
N LYS A 112 -1.31 -12.56 -6.39
CA LYS A 112 -0.96 -11.23 -6.86
C LYS A 112 0.12 -11.35 -7.92
N ASP A 113 -0.17 -10.87 -9.12
CA ASP A 113 0.82 -10.74 -10.20
C ASP A 113 1.13 -9.26 -10.42
N ALA A 114 2.41 -8.93 -10.50
CA ALA A 114 2.87 -7.59 -10.86
C ALA A 114 3.37 -7.58 -12.30
N GLU A 115 2.85 -6.67 -13.12
CA GLU A 115 3.26 -6.55 -14.52
C GLU A 115 4.68 -5.99 -14.67
N GLU A 116 5.45 -6.55 -15.61
CA GLU A 116 6.80 -6.06 -15.90
C GLU A 116 6.76 -4.63 -16.48
N GLY A 117 7.64 -3.75 -15.99
CA GLY A 117 7.71 -2.35 -16.42
C GLY A 117 6.80 -1.41 -15.63
N SER A 118 5.49 -1.63 -15.63
CA SER A 118 4.53 -0.78 -14.89
C SER A 118 4.60 -1.03 -13.37
N LEU A 119 4.83 -2.30 -12.98
CA LEU A 119 4.75 -2.80 -11.61
C LEU A 119 3.36 -2.63 -10.96
N ASP A 120 2.33 -2.46 -11.79
CA ASP A 120 0.95 -2.47 -11.32
C ASP A 120 0.57 -3.88 -10.89
N GLN A 121 -0.16 -3.99 -9.78
CA GLN A 121 -0.56 -5.28 -9.21
C GLN A 121 -1.98 -5.67 -9.60
N TYR A 122 -2.13 -6.96 -9.88
CA TYR A 122 -3.39 -7.60 -10.25
C TYR A 122 -3.69 -8.73 -9.28
N ILE A 123 -4.98 -8.90 -8.96
CA ILE A 123 -5.43 -9.87 -7.97
C ILE A 123 -6.29 -10.96 -8.60
N VAL A 124 -6.01 -12.22 -8.28
CA VAL A 124 -6.90 -13.35 -8.52
C VAL A 124 -7.17 -14.08 -7.22
N THR A 125 -8.44 -14.37 -6.95
CA THR A 125 -8.84 -15.14 -5.76
C THR A 125 -10.18 -15.84 -5.99
N ASP A 126 -10.41 -16.93 -5.29
CA ASP A 126 -11.68 -17.67 -5.32
C ASP A 126 -12.68 -17.08 -4.32
N LEU A 127 -12.92 -15.77 -4.46
CA LEU A 127 -13.90 -15.03 -3.66
C LEU A 127 -15.01 -14.53 -4.57
N ALA A 128 -16.24 -14.96 -4.31
CA ALA A 128 -17.41 -14.44 -5.01
C ALA A 128 -17.52 -12.92 -4.78
N ASN A 129 -17.84 -12.17 -5.85
CA ASN A 129 -17.97 -10.71 -5.80
C ASN A 129 -16.73 -9.98 -5.19
N VAL A 130 -15.54 -10.35 -5.66
CA VAL A 130 -14.25 -9.79 -5.21
C VAL A 130 -14.17 -8.25 -5.29
N ASP A 131 -14.93 -7.63 -6.19
CA ASP A 131 -15.02 -6.16 -6.34
C ASP A 131 -15.63 -5.48 -5.11
N ALA A 132 -16.51 -6.18 -4.37
CA ALA A 132 -17.15 -5.64 -3.17
C ALA A 132 -16.36 -5.86 -1.88
N TRP A 133 -15.31 -6.69 -1.88
CA TRP A 133 -14.59 -7.06 -0.66
C TRP A 133 -13.79 -5.91 -0.05
N LEU A 134 -13.08 -5.17 -0.89
CA LEU A 134 -12.27 -3.99 -0.55
C LEU A 134 -12.36 -2.97 -1.69
N PRO A 135 -13.53 -2.34 -1.92
CA PRO A 135 -13.77 -1.48 -3.08
C PRO A 135 -12.95 -0.19 -3.05
N GLU A 136 -12.31 0.14 -1.92
CA GLU A 136 -11.35 1.23 -1.82
C GLU A 136 -10.02 0.97 -2.55
N LEU A 137 -9.69 -0.29 -2.85
CA LEU A 137 -8.44 -0.63 -3.53
C LEU A 137 -8.59 -0.52 -5.07
N PRO A 138 -7.83 0.33 -5.77
CA PRO A 138 -7.91 0.51 -7.22
C PRO A 138 -7.15 -0.58 -8.00
N VAL A 139 -7.14 -1.80 -7.48
CA VAL A 139 -6.46 -2.95 -8.11
C VAL A 139 -7.46 -3.73 -8.95
N VAL A 140 -7.04 -4.05 -10.18
CA VAL A 140 -7.80 -4.93 -11.05
C VAL A 140 -7.79 -6.32 -10.42
N ARG A 141 -8.98 -6.91 -10.33
CA ARG A 141 -9.19 -8.17 -9.64
C ARG A 141 -10.13 -9.08 -10.40
N LYS A 142 -9.94 -10.38 -10.27
CA LYS A 142 -10.80 -11.41 -10.86
C LYS A 142 -11.14 -12.49 -9.84
N SER A 143 -12.41 -12.90 -9.88
CA SER A 143 -12.92 -14.05 -9.16
C SER A 143 -12.78 -15.28 -10.06
N TYR A 144 -11.68 -15.99 -9.92
CA TYR A 144 -11.41 -17.24 -10.65
C TYR A 144 -11.05 -18.35 -9.67
N PRO A 145 -11.29 -19.63 -10.03
CA PRO A 145 -10.91 -20.74 -9.19
C PRO A 145 -9.41 -20.73 -8.88
N VAL A 146 -9.08 -20.93 -7.61
CA VAL A 146 -7.71 -21.02 -7.12
C VAL A 146 -7.56 -22.36 -6.41
N LYS A 147 -6.60 -23.17 -6.86
CA LYS A 147 -6.26 -24.44 -6.21
C LYS A 147 -4.95 -24.29 -5.45
N VAL A 148 -5.00 -24.59 -4.15
CA VAL A 148 -3.82 -24.63 -3.28
C VAL A 148 -3.66 -26.05 -2.73
N VAL A 149 -2.48 -26.63 -2.89
CA VAL A 149 -2.08 -27.88 -2.25
C VAL A 149 -1.03 -27.56 -1.20
N ASP A 150 -1.38 -27.71 0.07
CA ASP A 150 -0.50 -27.43 1.21
C ASP A 150 -0.08 -28.73 1.92
N ASN A 151 1.16 -29.16 1.68
CA ASN A 151 1.80 -30.28 2.37
C ASN A 151 2.76 -29.81 3.46
N SER A 152 2.62 -28.55 3.90
CA SER A 152 3.54 -27.93 4.85
C SER A 152 3.48 -28.61 6.22
N THR A 153 4.62 -28.62 6.89
CA THR A 153 4.72 -28.97 8.31
C THR A 153 4.78 -27.70 9.15
N ASN A 154 4.90 -27.87 10.48
CA ASN A 154 5.15 -26.75 11.39
C ASN A 154 6.53 -26.10 11.19
N LYS A 155 7.47 -26.71 10.46
CA LYS A 155 8.84 -26.19 10.25
C LYS A 155 9.10 -25.79 8.79
N MET A 156 8.53 -26.52 7.85
CA MET A 156 8.77 -26.37 6.42
C MET A 156 7.48 -26.06 5.68
N LEU A 157 7.57 -25.13 4.74
CA LEU A 157 6.56 -24.86 3.72
C LEU A 157 6.80 -25.78 2.54
N ASP A 158 5.73 -26.39 2.05
CA ASP A 158 5.69 -27.20 0.82
C ASP A 158 4.32 -27.00 0.17
N MET A 159 4.26 -26.07 -0.77
CA MET A 159 2.99 -25.57 -1.30
C MET A 159 3.01 -25.55 -2.83
N SER A 160 1.87 -25.81 -3.45
CA SER A 160 1.65 -25.64 -4.88
C SER A 160 0.36 -24.87 -5.14
N PHE A 161 0.37 -24.07 -6.20
CA PHE A 161 -0.69 -23.14 -6.56
C PHE A 161 -1.01 -23.30 -8.04
N SER A 162 -2.29 -23.35 -8.37
CA SER A 162 -2.80 -23.42 -9.74
C SER A 162 -3.98 -22.47 -9.89
N TYR A 163 -3.92 -21.57 -10.87
CA TYR A 163 -4.96 -20.57 -11.13
C TYR A 163 -4.87 -20.03 -12.57
N GLU A 164 -5.89 -19.31 -13.00
CA GLU A 164 -5.86 -18.51 -14.23
C GLU A 164 -5.61 -17.04 -13.87
N ASN A 165 -4.61 -16.39 -14.47
CA ASN A 165 -4.32 -14.97 -14.19
C ASN A 165 -5.25 -14.02 -14.95
N ILE A 166 -5.10 -12.71 -14.73
CA ILE A 166 -5.94 -11.69 -15.39
C ILE A 166 -5.78 -11.61 -16.92
N LYS A 167 -4.71 -12.19 -17.47
CA LYS A 167 -4.47 -12.31 -18.92
C LYS A 167 -4.99 -13.65 -19.50
N GLY A 168 -5.67 -14.47 -18.70
CA GLY A 168 -6.22 -15.76 -19.11
C GLY A 168 -5.18 -16.89 -19.20
N GLN A 169 -3.97 -16.68 -18.67
CA GLN A 169 -2.90 -17.68 -18.70
C GLN A 169 -3.04 -18.64 -17.52
N LYS A 170 -2.82 -19.94 -17.77
CA LYS A 170 -2.79 -20.94 -16.70
C LYS A 170 -1.45 -20.88 -15.98
N VAL A 171 -1.48 -20.54 -14.69
CA VAL A 171 -0.29 -20.42 -13.86
C VAL A 171 -0.20 -21.61 -12.93
N GLU A 172 0.97 -22.25 -12.92
CA GLU A 172 1.32 -23.30 -11.97
C GLU A 172 2.60 -22.88 -11.23
N ALA A 173 2.54 -22.82 -9.90
CA ALA A 173 3.67 -22.43 -9.07
C ALA A 173 3.84 -23.37 -7.88
N TRP A 174 5.06 -23.45 -7.37
CA TRP A 174 5.34 -24.23 -6.16
C TRP A 174 6.47 -23.59 -5.37
N TYR A 175 6.44 -23.81 -4.05
CA TYR A 175 7.40 -23.25 -3.10
C TYR A 175 7.77 -24.27 -2.03
N GLN A 176 9.07 -24.38 -1.77
CA GLN A 176 9.64 -25.15 -0.66
C GLN A 176 10.63 -24.30 0.12
N GLY A 177 10.41 -24.16 1.42
CA GLY A 177 11.25 -23.31 2.27
C GLY A 177 10.96 -23.48 3.75
N LYS A 178 11.69 -22.78 4.59
CA LYS A 178 11.37 -22.71 6.02
C LYS A 178 10.18 -21.77 6.22
N ARG A 179 9.40 -22.02 7.29
CA ARG A 179 8.43 -21.02 7.77
C ARG A 179 9.16 -19.78 8.31
N PRO A 180 8.69 -18.56 8.02
CA PRO A 180 9.31 -17.34 8.54
C PRO A 180 8.99 -17.17 10.02
N LYS A 181 9.89 -17.64 10.90
CA LYS A 181 9.69 -17.61 12.36
C LYS A 181 10.64 -16.67 13.10
N THR A 182 11.69 -16.21 12.44
CA THR A 182 12.68 -15.33 13.06
C THR A 182 12.27 -13.88 12.87
N ALA A 183 11.96 -13.21 13.99
CA ALA A 183 11.59 -11.81 13.97
C ALA A 183 12.73 -10.93 13.45
N LEU A 184 12.42 -9.99 12.57
CA LEU A 184 13.37 -9.02 12.07
C LEU A 184 13.55 -7.87 13.08
N LYS A 185 14.80 -7.40 13.22
CA LYS A 185 15.11 -6.22 14.07
C LYS A 185 14.54 -4.92 13.50
N LYS A 186 14.54 -4.82 12.17
CA LYS A 186 13.97 -3.72 11.38
C LYS A 186 12.83 -4.32 10.59
N LYS A 187 11.68 -3.64 10.56
CA LYS A 187 10.47 -4.19 9.97
C LYS A 187 9.81 -3.26 8.95
N ASN A 188 10.23 -2.01 8.84
CA ASN A 188 9.67 -1.08 7.87
C ASN A 188 10.15 -1.46 6.46
N GLY A 189 9.33 -2.19 5.70
CA GLY A 189 9.75 -2.75 4.42
C GLY A 189 9.39 -1.86 3.23
N SER A 190 10.09 -2.09 2.10
CA SER A 190 9.82 -1.42 0.84
C SER A 190 8.97 -2.30 -0.08
N THR A 191 8.02 -1.70 -0.77
CA THR A 191 7.27 -2.35 -1.86
C THR A 191 8.08 -2.49 -3.15
N MET A 192 9.33 -2.00 -3.18
CA MET A 192 10.20 -2.04 -4.35
C MET A 192 9.60 -1.37 -5.61
N GLY A 193 8.66 -0.45 -5.43
CA GLY A 193 8.01 0.30 -6.52
C GLY A 193 6.67 -0.27 -6.99
N HIS A 194 6.24 -1.43 -6.46
CA HIS A 194 4.95 -2.02 -6.80
C HIS A 194 3.77 -1.10 -6.45
N SER A 195 2.79 -1.05 -7.35
CA SER A 195 1.55 -0.26 -7.21
C SER A 195 1.78 1.24 -6.98
N ARG A 196 2.92 1.79 -7.43
CA ARG A 196 3.24 3.23 -7.25
C ARG A 196 2.24 4.16 -7.94
N ASN A 197 1.60 3.70 -9.00
CA ASN A 197 0.62 4.49 -9.75
C ASN A 197 -0.80 4.37 -9.14
N GLN A 198 -0.95 3.68 -8.01
CA GLN A 198 -2.25 3.34 -7.42
C GLN A 198 -2.34 3.62 -5.91
N LEU A 199 -1.23 3.48 -5.18
CA LEU A 199 -1.25 3.43 -3.71
C LEU A 199 -0.12 4.26 -3.10
N LEU A 200 -0.43 5.01 -2.06
CA LEU A 200 0.51 5.32 -0.98
C LEU A 200 0.51 4.12 -0.03
N VAL A 201 1.68 3.48 0.16
CA VAL A 201 1.77 2.22 0.90
C VAL A 201 3.04 2.16 1.73
N ALA A 202 2.90 1.72 2.97
CA ALA A 202 3.98 1.23 3.80
C ALA A 202 3.67 -0.18 4.28
N LEU A 203 4.71 -0.88 4.73
CA LEU A 203 4.54 -2.25 5.19
C LEU A 203 5.37 -2.54 6.44
N ASP A 204 4.77 -3.33 7.33
CA ASP A 204 5.44 -3.99 8.44
C ASP A 204 5.81 -5.42 8.01
N LEU A 205 7.10 -5.75 8.10
CA LEU A 205 7.67 -7.05 7.79
C LEU A 205 8.28 -7.68 9.04
N PRO A 206 7.46 -8.24 9.94
CA PRO A 206 7.96 -8.80 11.20
C PRO A 206 8.79 -10.07 10.99
N TYR A 207 8.50 -10.88 9.96
CA TYR A 207 9.16 -12.16 9.74
C TYR A 207 9.49 -12.38 8.26
N ARG A 208 10.67 -12.96 7.99
CA ARG A 208 11.13 -13.32 6.65
C ARG A 208 12.06 -14.54 6.68
N ASP A 209 11.89 -15.43 5.71
CA ASP A 209 12.88 -16.45 5.37
C ASP A 209 13.01 -16.57 3.84
N PHE A 210 14.16 -17.03 3.36
CA PHE A 210 14.37 -17.30 1.94
C PHE A 210 13.93 -18.72 1.59
N GLY A 211 13.31 -18.88 0.43
CA GLY A 211 12.92 -20.19 -0.07
C GLY A 211 14.14 -21.04 -0.40
N LYS A 212 14.02 -22.35 -0.19
CA LYS A 212 15.03 -23.32 -0.62
C LYS A 212 14.91 -23.60 -2.12
N LYS A 213 13.69 -23.78 -2.60
CA LYS A 213 13.36 -24.04 -4.00
C LYS A 213 12.00 -23.46 -4.33
N ALA A 214 11.83 -22.97 -5.54
CA ALA A 214 10.54 -22.61 -6.09
C ALA A 214 10.57 -22.73 -7.61
N GLY A 215 9.39 -22.73 -8.22
CA GLY A 215 9.22 -22.69 -9.67
C GLY A 215 7.87 -22.11 -10.05
N ILE A 216 7.81 -21.60 -11.28
CA ILE A 216 6.58 -21.09 -11.88
C ILE A 216 6.55 -21.44 -13.36
N SER A 217 5.36 -21.69 -13.89
CA SER A 217 5.12 -21.89 -15.32
C SER A 217 3.83 -21.22 -15.74
N TYR A 218 3.78 -20.80 -17.01
CA TYR A 218 2.62 -20.22 -17.66
C TYR A 218 2.28 -21.08 -18.87
N ASP A 219 1.06 -21.58 -18.94
CA ASP A 219 0.59 -22.45 -20.02
C ASP A 219 1.53 -23.65 -20.25
N GLY A 220 2.04 -24.21 -19.14
CA GLY A 220 3.00 -25.32 -19.13
C GLY A 220 4.45 -24.95 -19.46
N LYS A 221 4.74 -23.70 -19.82
CA LYS A 221 6.11 -23.22 -20.08
C LYS A 221 6.78 -22.74 -18.79
N PRO A 222 7.86 -23.39 -18.31
CA PRO A 222 8.53 -23.00 -17.07
C PRO A 222 9.41 -21.76 -17.26
N TYR A 223 9.46 -20.91 -16.24
CA TYR A 223 10.34 -19.74 -16.19
C TYR A 223 11.34 -19.87 -15.03
N LYS A 224 12.58 -19.45 -15.29
CA LYS A 224 13.63 -19.45 -14.26
C LYS A 224 13.36 -18.36 -13.24
N MET A 225 13.72 -18.62 -11.98
CA MET A 225 13.72 -17.58 -10.94
C MET A 225 14.82 -16.56 -11.22
N ASN A 226 14.51 -15.28 -11.07
CA ASN A 226 15.48 -14.21 -11.10
C ASN A 226 16.40 -14.32 -9.88
N LYS A 227 17.63 -13.80 -9.98
CA LYS A 227 18.64 -13.94 -8.91
C LYS A 227 19.02 -12.59 -8.33
N LEU A 228 18.91 -12.48 -7.01
CA LEU A 228 19.50 -11.40 -6.23
C LEU A 228 21.01 -11.44 -6.38
N LEU A 229 21.55 -10.31 -6.86
CA LEU A 229 22.98 -10.14 -7.13
C LEU A 229 23.55 -11.22 -8.08
N GLY A 230 22.71 -11.83 -8.93
CA GLY A 230 23.10 -12.93 -9.82
C GLY A 230 23.38 -14.26 -9.11
N LEU A 231 23.25 -14.33 -7.78
CA LEU A 231 23.68 -15.47 -6.97
C LEU A 231 22.50 -16.27 -6.41
N VAL A 232 21.59 -15.61 -5.70
CA VAL A 232 20.54 -16.28 -4.92
C VAL A 232 19.18 -16.07 -5.58
N PRO A 233 18.42 -17.13 -5.92
CA PRO A 233 17.06 -16.98 -6.43
C PRO A 233 16.22 -16.09 -5.53
N PHE A 234 15.49 -15.15 -6.12
CA PHE A 234 14.64 -14.23 -5.38
C PHE A 234 13.29 -14.89 -5.10
N GLN A 235 13.27 -15.64 -4.00
CA GLN A 235 12.12 -16.38 -3.50
C GLN A 235 12.08 -16.29 -1.97
N MET A 236 10.95 -15.89 -1.40
CA MET A 236 10.84 -15.63 0.04
C MET A 236 9.49 -16.06 0.59
N ALA A 237 9.46 -16.39 1.88
CA ALA A 237 8.24 -16.50 2.67
C ALA A 237 8.25 -15.40 3.74
N LEU A 238 7.15 -14.68 3.84
CA LEU A 238 6.98 -13.52 4.70
C LEU A 238 5.73 -13.68 5.57
N THR A 239 5.71 -12.97 6.69
CA THR A 239 4.47 -12.50 7.32
C THR A 239 4.54 -10.99 7.24
N GLN A 240 3.50 -10.34 6.74
CA GLN A 240 3.52 -8.90 6.54
C GLN A 240 2.15 -8.26 6.70
N THR A 241 2.15 -6.99 7.10
CA THR A 241 0.98 -6.12 7.01
C THR A 241 1.30 -4.98 6.05
N GLN A 242 0.41 -4.75 5.11
CA GLN A 242 0.48 -3.62 4.18
C GLN A 242 -0.68 -2.68 4.44
N GLY A 243 -0.46 -1.39 4.29
CA GLY A 243 -1.52 -0.41 4.39
C GLY A 243 -1.08 0.99 4.00
N GLY A 244 -2.06 1.88 3.86
CA GLY A 244 -1.84 3.27 3.50
C GLY A 244 -3.11 3.91 2.96
N ALA A 245 -2.97 4.67 1.87
CA ALA A 245 -4.08 5.34 1.18
C ALA A 245 -4.09 4.96 -0.31
N SER A 246 -5.28 4.91 -0.90
CA SER A 246 -5.47 4.54 -2.31
C SER A 246 -5.95 5.70 -3.17
N SER A 247 -5.57 5.67 -4.46
CA SER A 247 -6.19 6.47 -5.50
C SER A 247 -7.56 5.88 -5.89
N GLY A 248 -8.41 6.68 -6.53
CA GLY A 248 -9.71 6.20 -7.00
C GLY A 248 -10.74 7.33 -7.08
N VAL A 249 -11.93 6.97 -7.55
CA VAL A 249 -13.08 7.89 -7.61
C VAL A 249 -14.22 7.28 -6.80
N PHE A 250 -14.92 8.09 -6.02
CA PHE A 250 -16.14 7.65 -5.34
C PHE A 250 -17.06 8.83 -5.06
N GLU A 251 -18.35 8.54 -4.97
CA GLU A 251 -19.38 9.51 -4.55
C GLU A 251 -19.69 9.29 -3.07
N MET A 252 -19.81 10.37 -2.31
CA MET A 252 -20.36 10.38 -0.95
C MET A 252 -21.73 11.06 -0.98
N ALA A 253 -22.73 10.41 -0.40
CA ALA A 253 -24.08 10.96 -0.28
C ALA A 253 -24.79 10.39 0.94
N VAL A 254 -25.81 11.10 1.42
CA VAL A 254 -26.75 10.57 2.39
C VAL A 254 -27.95 9.99 1.65
N ARG A 255 -28.31 8.75 1.95
CA ARG A 255 -29.46 8.05 1.38
C ARG A 255 -30.48 7.70 2.44
N ASP A 256 -31.74 7.56 2.01
CA ASP A 256 -32.86 7.11 2.82
C ASP A 256 -32.95 7.87 4.16
N GLU A 257 -33.04 7.16 5.29
CA GLU A 257 -33.19 7.67 6.66
C GLU A 257 -31.94 8.38 7.22
N GLY A 258 -31.12 9.00 6.38
CA GLY A 258 -29.93 9.73 6.83
C GLY A 258 -28.64 8.90 6.84
N ILE A 259 -28.60 7.76 6.16
CA ILE A 259 -27.43 6.87 6.12
C ILE A 259 -26.38 7.46 5.17
N LEU A 260 -25.18 7.73 5.69
CA LEU A 260 -24.04 8.12 4.86
C LEU A 260 -23.57 6.92 4.04
N THR A 261 -23.38 7.11 2.74
CA THR A 261 -22.94 6.07 1.82
C THR A 261 -21.75 6.53 0.99
N THR A 262 -20.87 5.59 0.63
CA THR A 262 -19.92 5.75 -0.48
C THR A 262 -20.34 4.86 -1.65
N ALA A 263 -20.21 5.36 -2.88
CA ALA A 263 -20.43 4.59 -4.10
C ALA A 263 -19.14 4.53 -4.93
N HIS A 264 -18.59 3.33 -5.07
CA HIS A 264 -17.35 3.07 -5.77
C HIS A 264 -17.63 2.50 -7.17
N PRO A 265 -16.99 3.01 -8.23
CA PRO A 265 -17.09 2.44 -9.57
C PRO A 265 -16.68 0.95 -9.56
N ALA A 266 -17.48 0.11 -10.21
CA ALA A 266 -17.20 -1.30 -10.42
C ALA A 266 -17.75 -1.75 -11.78
N GLN A 267 -17.37 -2.94 -12.26
CA GLN A 267 -17.89 -3.46 -13.52
C GLN A 267 -19.40 -3.74 -13.40
N GLY A 268 -20.22 -2.91 -14.03
CA GLY A 268 -21.68 -2.98 -13.96
C GLY A 268 -22.27 -2.02 -12.95
N LYS A 269 -22.55 -2.50 -11.72
CA LYS A 269 -23.19 -1.70 -10.67
C LYS A 269 -22.14 -1.18 -9.68
N PRO A 270 -22.19 0.09 -9.26
CA PRO A 270 -21.32 0.60 -8.20
C PRO A 270 -21.43 -0.22 -6.92
N THR A 271 -20.29 -0.44 -6.26
CA THR A 271 -20.25 -1.01 -4.91
C THR A 271 -20.62 0.09 -3.92
N ILE A 272 -21.70 -0.13 -3.17
CA ILE A 272 -22.15 0.80 -2.13
C ILE A 272 -21.63 0.33 -0.77
N GLN A 273 -21.11 1.25 0.03
CA GLN A 273 -20.80 1.00 1.44
C GLN A 273 -21.58 1.95 2.32
N ASP A 274 -22.18 1.41 3.38
CA ASP A 274 -22.92 2.19 4.37
C ASP A 274 -22.00 2.57 5.54
N TRP A 275 -22.14 3.81 6.00
CA TRP A 275 -21.32 4.39 7.04
C TRP A 275 -22.18 4.80 8.23
N THR A 276 -21.69 4.49 9.43
CA THR A 276 -22.24 5.01 10.68
C THR A 276 -21.51 6.30 11.03
N VAL A 277 -22.27 7.33 11.39
CA VAL A 277 -21.75 8.59 11.93
C VAL A 277 -22.17 8.68 13.40
N GLN A 278 -21.20 8.80 14.29
CA GLN A 278 -21.40 8.95 15.72
C GLN A 278 -20.83 10.30 16.19
N VAL A 279 -21.69 11.14 16.76
CA VAL A 279 -21.29 12.41 17.37
C VAL A 279 -21.12 12.19 18.88
N LEU A 280 -19.96 12.59 19.39
CA LEU A 280 -19.59 12.58 20.81
C LEU A 280 -19.27 14.02 21.23
N ASP A 281 -19.11 14.28 22.54
CA ASP A 281 -19.02 15.64 23.10
C ASP A 281 -17.98 16.55 22.40
N ASP A 282 -16.82 16.01 22.02
CA ASP A 282 -15.71 16.76 21.43
C ASP A 282 -15.23 16.23 20.08
N LYS A 283 -15.89 15.19 19.54
CA LYS A 283 -15.45 14.51 18.31
C LYS A 283 -16.59 13.86 17.54
N THR A 284 -16.36 13.69 16.25
CA THR A 284 -17.24 12.91 15.36
C THR A 284 -16.47 11.72 14.81
N ILE A 285 -17.08 10.53 14.89
CA ILE A 285 -16.50 9.27 14.41
C ILE A 285 -17.33 8.76 13.23
N VAL A 286 -16.67 8.42 12.13
CA VAL A 286 -17.28 7.89 10.91
C VAL A 286 -16.72 6.51 10.63
N GLN A 287 -17.57 5.49 10.59
CA GLN A 287 -17.17 4.10 10.50
C GLN A 287 -17.86 3.35 9.37
N GLN A 288 -17.11 2.51 8.69
CA GLN A 288 -17.64 1.53 7.73
C GLN A 288 -17.11 0.16 8.11
N LYS A 289 -18.00 -0.82 8.21
CA LYS A 289 -17.66 -2.17 8.64
C LYS A 289 -18.11 -3.18 7.61
N ASN A 290 -17.23 -4.12 7.29
CA ASN A 290 -17.58 -5.38 6.65
C ASN A 290 -17.01 -6.55 7.48
N ASN A 291 -17.12 -7.78 6.96
CA ASN A 291 -16.63 -8.97 7.66
C ASN A 291 -15.10 -8.97 7.82
N PHE A 292 -14.35 -8.31 6.95
CA PHE A 292 -12.89 -8.33 6.97
C PHE A 292 -12.27 -7.20 7.82
N ARG A 293 -12.89 -6.02 7.83
CA ARG A 293 -12.32 -4.83 8.48
C ARG A 293 -13.36 -3.76 8.84
N THR A 294 -12.92 -2.85 9.70
CA THR A 294 -13.56 -1.57 9.98
C THR A 294 -12.66 -0.43 9.52
N LEU A 295 -13.16 0.46 8.65
CA LEU A 295 -12.57 1.79 8.43
C LEU A 295 -13.11 2.74 9.49
N CYS A 296 -12.26 3.65 9.96
CA CYS A 296 -12.64 4.65 10.92
C CYS A 296 -11.95 5.98 10.64
N TYR A 297 -12.71 7.06 10.68
CA TYR A 297 -12.24 8.43 10.60
C TYR A 297 -12.70 9.18 11.85
N GLU A 298 -11.75 9.83 12.53
CA GLU A 298 -12.00 10.60 13.75
C GLU A 298 -11.76 12.07 13.46
N PHE A 299 -12.79 12.87 13.63
CA PHE A 299 -12.78 14.32 13.45
C PHE A 299 -12.81 15.01 14.81
N GLU A 300 -12.00 16.04 15.01
CA GLU A 300 -12.15 16.96 16.13
C GLU A 300 -13.36 17.87 15.88
N GLY A 301 -14.20 18.02 16.90
CA GLY A 301 -15.40 18.86 16.87
C GLY A 301 -16.67 18.13 16.43
N THR A 302 -17.80 18.84 16.61
CA THR A 302 -19.15 18.38 16.29
C THR A 302 -19.80 19.24 15.21
N GLU A 303 -19.50 20.54 15.17
CA GLU A 303 -20.02 21.48 14.16
C GLU A 303 -19.02 21.77 13.03
N SER A 304 -17.76 22.01 13.38
CA SER A 304 -16.63 22.08 12.44
C SER A 304 -15.86 20.78 12.59
N LEU A 305 -15.65 20.06 11.49
CA LEU A 305 -15.10 18.70 11.52
C LEU A 305 -13.68 18.68 10.98
N ALA A 306 -12.69 18.75 11.87
CA ALA A 306 -11.28 18.70 11.47
C ALA A 306 -10.76 17.25 11.52
N LEU A 307 -10.38 16.66 10.38
CA LEU A 307 -9.95 15.25 10.34
C LEU A 307 -8.60 15.05 11.05
N LYS A 308 -8.61 14.30 12.16
CA LYS A 308 -7.42 14.06 13.00
C LYS A 308 -6.80 12.70 12.76
N VAL A 309 -7.61 11.66 12.61
CA VAL A 309 -7.13 10.27 12.43
C VAL A 309 -7.95 9.54 11.38
N ALA A 310 -7.30 8.74 10.55
CA ALA A 310 -7.93 7.71 9.72
C ALA A 310 -7.23 6.37 9.96
N TYR A 311 -7.98 5.28 10.16
CA TYR A 311 -7.36 3.96 10.38
C TYR A 311 -8.23 2.79 9.90
N VAL A 312 -7.57 1.64 9.77
CA VAL A 312 -8.20 0.36 9.47
C VAL A 312 -7.94 -0.62 10.59
N GLN A 313 -9.01 -1.18 11.15
CA GLN A 313 -8.97 -2.29 12.08
C GLN A 313 -9.37 -3.57 11.36
N GLN A 314 -8.47 -4.54 11.24
CA GLN A 314 -8.82 -5.86 10.70
C GLN A 314 -9.51 -6.70 11.77
N TRP A 315 -10.46 -7.54 11.36
CA TRP A 315 -11.41 -8.24 12.23
C TRP A 315 -10.78 -9.08 13.34
N ASN A 316 -9.66 -9.75 13.06
CA ASN A 316 -8.94 -10.65 13.99
C ASN A 316 -7.65 -10.04 14.54
N LYS A 317 -7.33 -8.78 14.22
CA LYS A 317 -6.10 -8.14 14.66
C LYS A 317 -6.40 -7.22 15.83
N LYS A 318 -5.51 -7.22 16.82
CA LYS A 318 -5.56 -6.30 17.96
C LYS A 318 -5.08 -4.90 17.55
N GLU A 319 -3.96 -4.87 16.84
CA GLU A 319 -3.36 -3.62 16.37
C GLU A 319 -4.04 -3.14 15.09
N LYS A 320 -4.03 -1.83 14.86
CA LYS A 320 -4.56 -1.23 13.63
C LYS A 320 -3.66 -1.61 12.46
N GLY A 321 -4.26 -2.09 11.37
CA GLY A 321 -3.53 -2.47 10.16
C GLY A 321 -2.81 -1.28 9.53
N VAL A 322 -3.51 -0.14 9.46
CA VAL A 322 -2.92 1.18 9.19
C VAL A 322 -3.54 2.20 10.13
N ARG A 323 -2.76 3.21 10.53
CA ARG A 323 -3.24 4.43 11.16
C ARG A 323 -2.50 5.63 10.60
N LEU A 324 -3.25 6.58 10.03
CA LEU A 324 -2.78 7.91 9.65
C LEU A 324 -3.26 8.92 10.68
N GLU A 325 -2.33 9.71 11.22
CA GLU A 325 -2.64 10.84 12.09
C GLU A 325 -2.12 12.13 11.49
N PHE A 326 -2.93 13.17 11.55
CA PHE A 326 -2.62 14.50 11.04
C PHE A 326 -2.36 15.44 12.21
N SER A 327 -1.28 16.21 12.14
CA SER A 327 -1.05 17.30 13.09
C SER A 327 -0.52 18.54 12.37
N PRO A 328 -1.24 19.67 12.44
CA PRO A 328 -2.56 19.84 13.05
C PRO A 328 -3.63 18.99 12.35
N ALA A 329 -4.83 18.82 12.93
CA ALA A 329 -5.93 18.15 12.22
C ALA A 329 -6.23 18.85 10.89
N LEU A 330 -6.62 18.11 9.85
CA LEU A 330 -6.95 18.69 8.55
C LEU A 330 -8.21 19.58 8.66
N PRO A 331 -8.32 20.67 7.88
CA PRO A 331 -9.51 21.54 7.87
C PRO A 331 -10.83 20.81 7.65
N ASP A 332 -11.94 21.44 8.05
CA ASP A 332 -13.29 21.01 7.68
C ASP A 332 -13.51 21.26 6.19
N LEU A 333 -13.30 20.20 5.40
CA LEU A 333 -13.38 20.28 3.96
C LEU A 333 -14.80 20.51 3.44
N ARG A 334 -15.85 20.44 4.29
CA ARG A 334 -17.22 20.76 3.87
C ARG A 334 -17.43 22.25 3.62
N ARG A 335 -16.57 23.11 4.17
CA ARG A 335 -16.74 24.57 4.18
C ARG A 335 -15.68 25.24 3.31
N PRO A 336 -16.05 26.24 2.48
CA PRO A 336 -15.08 27.09 1.82
C PRO A 336 -14.18 27.84 2.81
N PHE A 337 -12.90 27.98 2.50
CA PHE A 337 -11.93 28.76 3.29
C PHE A 337 -10.84 29.36 2.38
N ASP A 338 -10.20 30.44 2.82
CA ASP A 338 -9.10 31.07 2.08
C ASP A 338 -7.74 30.45 2.46
N GLY A 339 -6.81 30.44 1.50
CA GLY A 339 -5.42 30.03 1.74
C GLY A 339 -5.18 28.52 1.61
N ALA A 340 -4.03 28.09 2.14
CA ALA A 340 -3.60 26.70 2.15
C ALA A 340 -3.09 26.32 3.54
N TYR A 341 -3.61 25.23 4.09
CA TYR A 341 -3.31 24.75 5.44
C TYR A 341 -2.58 23.43 5.34
N THR A 342 -1.37 23.36 5.90
CA THR A 342 -0.50 22.19 5.81
C THR A 342 -0.40 21.49 7.15
N SER A 343 -0.77 20.22 7.17
CA SER A 343 -0.56 19.32 8.30
C SER A 343 0.60 18.38 8.00
N THR A 344 1.27 17.90 9.03
CA THR A 344 2.16 16.74 8.91
C THR A 344 1.34 15.48 9.15
N PHE A 345 1.56 14.42 8.38
CA PHE A 345 0.98 13.12 8.67
C PHE A 345 2.04 12.14 9.19
N VAL A 346 1.61 11.25 10.07
CA VAL A 346 2.40 10.09 10.49
C VAL A 346 1.58 8.83 10.24
N MET A 347 2.21 7.83 9.61
CA MET A 347 1.61 6.55 9.26
C MET A 347 2.22 5.42 10.06
N ASP A 348 1.38 4.68 10.77
CA ASP A 348 1.72 3.49 11.55
C ASP A 348 1.11 2.25 10.88
N ILE A 349 1.84 1.13 10.84
CA ILE A 349 1.39 -0.14 10.24
C ILE A 349 1.48 -1.26 11.27
N ALA A 350 0.40 -2.02 11.47
CA ALA A 350 0.33 -3.12 12.45
C ALA A 350 0.79 -2.72 13.87
N GLY A 351 0.48 -1.49 14.30
CA GLY A 351 0.93 -0.94 15.59
C GLY A 351 2.43 -0.68 15.69
N GLN A 352 3.21 -0.85 14.62
CA GLN A 352 4.56 -0.30 14.55
C GLN A 352 4.47 1.20 14.25
N ASN A 353 5.16 1.99 15.08
CA ASN A 353 5.12 3.44 14.95
C ASN A 353 6.05 3.92 13.83
N ASN A 354 5.59 4.96 13.12
CA ASN A 354 6.38 5.75 12.16
C ASN A 354 6.86 4.95 10.95
N ASN A 355 6.00 4.16 10.31
CA ASN A 355 6.35 3.50 9.04
C ASN A 355 6.52 4.50 7.89
N ALA A 356 5.76 5.60 7.88
CA ALA A 356 5.96 6.70 6.95
C ALA A 356 5.51 8.05 7.52
N THR A 357 5.95 9.13 6.89
CA THR A 357 5.54 10.51 7.22
C THR A 357 5.63 11.40 5.99
N GLY A 358 4.99 12.55 6.07
CA GLY A 358 5.01 13.58 5.05
C GLY A 358 4.07 14.72 5.40
N THR A 359 3.71 15.51 4.40
CA THR A 359 2.79 16.63 4.58
C THR A 359 1.50 16.41 3.83
N VAL A 360 0.44 17.02 4.31
CA VAL A 360 -0.85 17.11 3.64
C VAL A 360 -1.29 18.57 3.60
N THR A 361 -1.47 19.13 2.41
CA THR A 361 -1.90 20.52 2.23
C THR A 361 -3.32 20.56 1.73
N ALA A 362 -4.22 21.16 2.50
CA ALA A 362 -5.61 21.42 2.12
C ALA A 362 -5.75 22.86 1.60
N SER A 363 -6.50 23.04 0.51
CA SER A 363 -6.82 24.35 -0.04
C SER A 363 -8.21 24.35 -0.68
N TRP A 364 -8.82 25.53 -0.80
CA TRP A 364 -10.05 25.72 -1.58
C TRP A 364 -9.73 26.48 -2.87
N LYS A 365 -10.00 25.88 -4.03
CA LYS A 365 -9.73 26.48 -5.33
C LYS A 365 -10.85 26.18 -6.30
N GLU A 366 -11.27 27.19 -7.07
CA GLU A 366 -12.25 27.02 -8.14
C GLU A 366 -13.57 26.36 -7.67
N GLY A 367 -14.01 26.69 -6.46
CA GLY A 367 -15.22 26.12 -5.86
C GLY A 367 -15.07 24.70 -5.30
N LYS A 368 -13.86 24.11 -5.33
CA LYS A 368 -13.57 22.75 -4.89
C LYS A 368 -12.62 22.74 -3.69
N ALA A 369 -12.80 21.77 -2.81
CA ALA A 369 -11.76 21.45 -1.83
C ALA A 369 -10.70 20.56 -2.49
N GLN A 370 -9.42 20.85 -2.23
CA GLN A 370 -8.29 20.09 -2.73
C GLN A 370 -7.40 19.67 -1.57
N LEU A 371 -6.85 18.45 -1.65
CA LEU A 371 -5.88 17.92 -0.71
C LEU A 371 -4.66 17.42 -1.50
N ILE A 372 -3.45 17.81 -1.12
CA ILE A 372 -2.21 17.29 -1.70
C ILE A 372 -1.44 16.56 -0.61
N VAL A 373 -1.23 15.25 -0.79
CA VAL A 373 -0.42 14.40 0.09
C VAL A 373 0.97 14.27 -0.52
N ASN A 374 2.00 14.68 0.24
CA ASN A 374 3.40 14.60 -0.16
C ASN A 374 4.18 13.81 0.90
N PRO A 375 4.34 12.49 0.71
CA PRO A 375 5.19 11.68 1.57
C PRO A 375 6.65 12.13 1.47
N THR A 376 7.35 12.17 2.60
CA THR A 376 8.76 12.60 2.65
C THR A 376 9.69 11.49 3.12
N GLN A 377 9.19 10.53 3.90
CA GLN A 377 9.96 9.38 4.35
C GLN A 377 9.06 8.16 4.58
N PRO A 378 9.61 6.94 4.42
CA PRO A 378 10.95 6.61 3.92
C PRO A 378 11.06 6.78 2.39
N TRP A 379 12.25 6.56 1.81
CA TRP A 379 12.53 6.90 0.40
C TRP A 379 11.58 6.25 -0.62
N TRP A 380 10.95 5.10 -0.32
CA TRP A 380 10.05 4.38 -1.23
C TRP A 380 8.59 4.86 -1.20
N VAL A 381 8.25 5.80 -0.32
CA VAL A 381 6.94 6.47 -0.38
C VAL A 381 7.03 7.85 -1.03
N VAL A 382 8.24 8.40 -1.19
CA VAL A 382 8.45 9.77 -1.71
C VAL A 382 7.98 9.91 -3.16
N ASP A 383 8.03 8.84 -3.95
CA ASP A 383 7.54 8.79 -5.32
C ASP A 383 6.03 8.49 -5.43
N ARG A 384 5.28 8.63 -4.32
CA ARG A 384 3.83 8.38 -4.24
C ARG A 384 3.02 9.59 -3.76
N PRO A 385 3.25 10.81 -4.29
CA PRO A 385 2.36 11.93 -3.98
C PRO A 385 0.95 11.69 -4.52
N MET A 386 -0.04 12.24 -3.83
CA MET A 386 -1.45 12.10 -4.19
C MET A 386 -2.13 13.45 -4.22
N LYS A 387 -3.15 13.60 -5.05
CA LYS A 387 -4.06 14.74 -5.03
C LYS A 387 -5.49 14.27 -4.95
N THR A 388 -6.21 14.79 -3.97
CA THR A 388 -7.67 14.65 -3.86
C THR A 388 -8.32 15.94 -4.35
N SER A 389 -9.33 15.81 -5.21
CA SER A 389 -10.26 16.89 -5.58
C SER A 389 -11.66 16.51 -5.11
N ILE A 390 -12.35 17.44 -4.44
CA ILE A 390 -13.70 17.22 -3.92
C ILE A 390 -14.62 18.25 -4.58
N ASP A 391 -15.53 17.74 -5.41
CA ASP A 391 -16.55 18.53 -6.07
C ASP A 391 -17.89 18.38 -5.35
N TYR A 392 -18.61 19.48 -5.18
CA TYR A 392 -19.84 19.53 -4.41
C TYR A 392 -21.05 19.69 -5.33
N GLN A 393 -22.02 18.80 -5.18
CA GLN A 393 -23.29 18.85 -5.86
C GLN A 393 -24.42 18.78 -4.83
N GLU A 394 -25.66 19.05 -5.25
CA GLU A 394 -26.80 19.01 -4.33
C GLU A 394 -26.89 17.65 -3.62
N GLY A 395 -26.73 17.67 -2.30
CA GLY A 395 -26.81 16.49 -1.44
C GLY A 395 -25.64 15.50 -1.52
N LYS A 396 -24.58 15.79 -2.29
CA LYS A 396 -23.48 14.83 -2.51
C LYS A 396 -22.12 15.49 -2.76
N ALA A 397 -21.06 14.72 -2.52
CA ALA A 397 -19.69 15.08 -2.84
C ALA A 397 -19.08 14.03 -3.78
N LEU A 398 -18.39 14.46 -4.83
CA LEU A 398 -17.61 13.60 -5.72
C LEU A 398 -16.13 13.73 -5.35
N ILE A 399 -15.52 12.63 -4.97
CA ILE A 399 -14.13 12.57 -4.55
C ILE A 399 -13.34 11.87 -5.64
N GLU A 400 -12.31 12.54 -6.15
CA GLU A 400 -11.34 11.99 -7.08
C GLU A 400 -9.95 12.08 -6.45
N ILE A 401 -9.28 10.94 -6.33
CA ILE A 401 -7.93 10.81 -5.79
C ILE A 401 -7.04 10.28 -6.91
N GLU A 402 -6.07 11.08 -7.34
CA GLU A 402 -5.09 10.71 -8.36
C GLU A 402 -3.68 10.60 -7.75
N MET A 403 -2.88 9.68 -8.28
CA MET A 403 -1.44 9.69 -8.03
C MET A 403 -0.82 10.80 -8.87
N LEU A 404 -0.03 11.67 -8.23
CA LEU A 404 0.73 12.69 -8.94
C LEU A 404 2.03 12.08 -9.51
N PRO A 405 2.59 12.66 -10.59
CA PRO A 405 3.90 12.25 -11.09
C PRO A 405 4.97 12.31 -10.00
N ASP A 406 5.95 11.40 -10.09
CA ASP A 406 7.12 11.37 -9.23
C ASP A 406 7.85 12.72 -9.29
N PRO A 407 7.92 13.51 -8.21
CA PRO A 407 8.49 14.85 -8.22
C PRO A 407 10.02 14.83 -8.35
N THR A 408 10.64 13.65 -8.29
CA THR A 408 12.10 13.45 -8.41
C THR A 408 12.54 13.07 -9.82
N LYS A 409 11.59 12.86 -10.74
CA LYS A 409 11.83 12.62 -12.17
C LYS A 409 11.34 13.80 -12.99
#